data_AF-A0A7R9ZSY3-F1
#
_entry.id   AF-A0A7R9ZSY3-F1
#
_cell.length_a   1.000
_cell.length_b   1.000
_cell.length_c   1.000
_cell.angle_alpha   90.00
_cell.angle_beta   90.00
_cell.angle_gamma   90.00
#
_symmetry.space_group_name_H-M   'P 1'
#
loop_
_entity.id
_entity.type
_entity.pdbx_description
1 polymer ?
#
loop_
_entity_poly.entity_id
_entity_poly.type
_entity_poly.pdbx_seq_one_letter_code
_entity_poly.pdbx_strand_id
1 'polypeptide(L)'
;MPTTRSKRSAAVATVATAASSASPSKMDAGLAAVDTPAAAPPSRMAAPIVVTNKRSAAKKGRGKSRAANRKDAGIYIGRGSRFQQGSPLGNPFKMKVEADRDDVVDKYQCWLAEEMLDEDGAARSEILRIAELVMTSQRPIHLVCWCAPKRCHGDIIKQFVEKIVEEKENNADVNDGHDK
;
A
#
# COMPACT_ATOMS: atom_id res chain seq x y z
N MET A 1 -30.77 -40.50 -20.09
CA MET A 1 -29.38 -40.95 -19.82
C MET A 1 -28.87 -40.23 -18.57
N PRO A 2 -28.76 -40.90 -17.41
CA PRO A 2 -28.22 -40.28 -16.21
C PRO A 2 -26.68 -40.45 -16.18
N THR A 3 -25.94 -39.34 -16.17
CA THR A 3 -24.49 -39.34 -15.99
C THR A 3 -24.13 -39.28 -14.51
N THR A 4 -23.14 -40.09 -14.14
CA THR A 4 -22.84 -40.54 -12.78
C THR A 4 -22.02 -39.52 -11.99
N ARG A 5 -22.44 -39.27 -10.74
CA ARG A 5 -21.73 -38.44 -9.76
C ARG A 5 -20.68 -39.28 -9.04
N SER A 6 -19.41 -39.06 -9.36
CA SER A 6 -18.27 -39.73 -8.73
C SER A 6 -18.04 -39.23 -7.30
N LYS A 7 -18.11 -40.14 -6.32
CA LYS A 7 -17.82 -39.91 -4.90
C LYS A 7 -16.32 -40.07 -4.68
N ARG A 8 -15.63 -39.04 -4.17
CA ARG A 8 -14.25 -39.17 -3.68
C ARG A 8 -14.27 -39.47 -2.19
N SER A 9 -13.70 -40.61 -1.83
CA SER A 9 -13.53 -41.10 -0.46
C SER A 9 -12.41 -40.36 0.26
N ALA A 10 -12.66 -40.02 1.53
CA ALA A 10 -11.66 -39.51 2.46
C ALA A 10 -10.86 -40.69 3.05
N ALA A 11 -9.54 -40.58 3.03
CA ALA A 11 -8.63 -41.45 3.77
C ALA A 11 -7.99 -40.62 4.88
N VAL A 12 -8.20 -41.08 6.11
CA VAL A 12 -7.67 -40.53 7.36
C VAL A 12 -6.34 -41.22 7.61
N ALA A 13 -5.25 -40.47 7.76
CA ALA A 13 -3.96 -41.01 8.17
C ALA A 13 -3.51 -40.30 9.45
N THR A 14 -3.59 -41.04 10.56
CA THR A 14 -3.00 -40.73 11.85
C THR A 14 -1.62 -41.37 11.95
N VAL A 15 -0.59 -40.61 12.30
CA VAL A 15 0.63 -41.13 12.93
C VAL A 15 1.17 -40.11 13.93
N ALA A 16 1.63 -40.62 15.05
CA ALA A 16 1.95 -39.93 16.28
C ALA A 16 3.46 -39.70 16.47
N THR A 17 3.78 -38.66 17.24
CA THR A 17 4.89 -38.47 18.20
C THR A 17 6.36 -38.67 17.77
N ALA A 18 7.17 -37.63 17.98
CA ALA A 18 8.30 -37.67 18.93
C ALA A 18 8.90 -36.26 19.13
N ALA A 19 9.05 -35.85 20.40
CA ALA A 19 9.90 -34.73 20.81
C ALA A 19 11.32 -35.27 21.07
N SER A 20 12.35 -34.52 20.68
CA SER A 20 13.70 -34.71 21.22
C SER A 20 14.49 -33.40 21.17
N SER A 21 15.01 -33.04 22.34
CA SER A 21 15.85 -31.88 22.62
C SER A 21 17.34 -32.26 22.50
N ALA A 22 18.14 -31.46 21.80
CA ALA A 22 19.57 -31.26 22.10
C ALA A 22 20.16 -30.09 21.28
N SER A 23 20.68 -29.08 21.99
CA SER A 23 21.83 -28.26 21.58
C SER A 23 23.11 -29.03 21.98
N PRO A 24 24.33 -28.81 21.41
CA PRO A 24 25.01 -27.50 21.40
C PRO A 24 26.02 -27.22 20.25
N SER A 25 26.55 -26.00 20.27
CA SER A 25 27.97 -25.63 20.14
C SER A 25 28.37 -24.66 19.02
N LYS A 26 29.08 -23.63 19.50
CA LYS A 26 29.76 -22.53 18.83
C LYS A 26 30.74 -23.02 17.75
N MET A 27 30.76 -22.32 16.62
CA MET A 27 32.00 -22.07 15.88
C MET A 27 31.98 -20.69 15.24
N ASP A 28 33.12 -20.05 15.42
CA ASP A 28 33.54 -18.72 15.02
C ASP A 28 33.66 -18.62 13.49
N ALA A 29 33.10 -17.57 12.91
CA ALA A 29 33.47 -17.09 11.57
C ALA A 29 33.14 -15.60 11.48
N GLY A 30 34.13 -14.78 11.80
CA GLY A 30 34.12 -13.37 11.44
C GLY A 30 33.98 -13.21 9.92
N LEU A 31 32.92 -12.52 9.49
CA LEU A 31 32.88 -11.86 8.20
C LEU A 31 32.85 -10.35 8.42
N ALA A 32 33.76 -9.69 7.71
CA ALA A 32 34.08 -8.28 7.78
C ALA A 32 32.84 -7.38 7.71
N ALA A 33 32.83 -6.36 8.56
CA ALA A 33 32.02 -5.18 8.36
C ALA A 33 32.38 -4.58 7.00
N VAL A 34 31.50 -4.75 6.02
CA VAL A 34 31.57 -3.95 4.81
C VAL A 34 31.04 -2.57 5.17
N ASP A 35 31.93 -1.58 5.10
CA ASP A 35 31.60 -0.16 5.09
C ASP A 35 30.46 0.05 4.09
N THR A 36 29.24 0.19 4.61
CA THR A 36 28.12 0.67 3.81
C THR A 36 28.32 2.18 3.73
N PRO A 37 28.64 2.75 2.55
CA PRO A 37 28.76 4.20 2.45
C PRO A 37 27.41 4.80 2.85
N ALA A 38 27.44 5.70 3.83
CA ALA A 38 26.30 6.50 4.20
C ALA A 38 25.77 7.16 2.93
N ALA A 39 24.61 6.70 2.47
CA ALA A 39 23.95 7.21 1.28
C ALA A 39 23.84 8.74 1.40
N ALA A 40 24.37 9.44 0.39
CA ALA A 40 24.20 10.88 0.27
C ALA A 40 22.71 11.23 0.37
N PRO A 41 22.33 12.36 0.99
CA PRO A 41 20.92 12.73 1.13
C PRO A 41 20.31 12.91 -0.28
N PRO A 42 19.21 12.19 -0.61
CA PRO A 42 18.66 12.22 -1.96
C PRO A 42 18.21 13.64 -2.32
N SER A 43 18.69 14.10 -3.48
CA SER A 43 18.41 15.45 -3.95
C SER A 43 16.96 15.54 -4.45
N ARG A 44 16.15 16.36 -3.74
CA ARG A 44 14.73 16.69 -3.98
C ARG A 44 13.72 15.62 -3.51
N MET A 45 13.43 15.63 -2.20
CA MET A 45 12.51 14.69 -1.56
C MET A 45 11.11 14.65 -2.19
N ALA A 46 10.61 13.45 -2.44
CA ALA A 46 9.22 13.16 -2.73
C ALA A 46 8.23 13.83 -1.75
N ALA A 47 7.08 14.27 -2.28
CA ALA A 47 6.05 14.91 -1.46
C ALA A 47 5.49 13.94 -0.40
N PRO A 48 5.29 14.39 0.85
CA PRO A 48 4.77 13.51 1.89
C PRO A 48 3.31 13.10 1.60
N ILE A 49 3.01 11.82 1.79
CA ILE A 49 1.66 11.27 1.65
C ILE A 49 0.94 11.26 3.00
N VAL A 50 -0.28 11.82 3.04
CA VAL A 50 -1.11 11.90 4.25
C VAL A 50 -2.48 11.29 4.01
N VAL A 51 -2.81 10.24 4.77
CA VAL A 51 -4.15 9.65 4.79
C VAL A 51 -5.05 10.48 5.69
N THR A 52 -6.17 10.99 5.17
CA THR A 52 -7.05 11.93 5.87
C THR A 52 -8.52 11.56 5.76
N ASN A 53 -9.31 11.98 6.75
CA ASN A 53 -10.77 11.82 6.71
C ASN A 53 -11.41 12.84 5.76
N LYS A 54 -12.35 12.38 4.92
CA LYS A 54 -13.19 13.23 4.06
C LYS A 54 -13.85 14.41 4.78
N ARG A 55 -14.31 14.23 6.02
CA ARG A 55 -14.95 15.27 6.86
C ARG A 55 -13.94 16.27 7.43
N SER A 56 -12.72 15.83 7.71
CA SER A 56 -11.64 16.70 8.22
C SER A 56 -11.01 17.54 7.11
N ALA A 57 -10.93 17.00 5.89
CA ALA A 57 -10.54 17.75 4.69
C ALA A 57 -11.47 18.96 4.43
N ALA A 58 -12.75 18.86 4.80
CA ALA A 58 -13.73 19.93 4.64
C ALA A 58 -13.73 21.00 5.76
N LYS A 59 -13.09 20.75 6.91
CA LYS A 59 -13.20 21.62 8.12
C LYS A 59 -12.10 22.68 8.27
N LYS A 60 -11.03 22.68 7.45
CA LYS A 60 -9.95 23.69 7.49
C LYS A 60 -10.35 25.02 6.82
N GLY A 61 -11.49 25.60 7.21
CA GLY A 61 -12.03 26.82 6.60
C GLY A 61 -12.80 27.77 7.52
N ARG A 62 -12.79 27.59 8.85
CA ARG A 62 -13.43 28.53 9.81
C ARG A 62 -12.49 29.65 10.29
N GLY A 63 -11.62 30.13 9.40
CA GLY A 63 -10.82 31.33 9.60
C GLY A 63 -11.12 32.34 8.49
N LYS A 64 -11.60 33.53 8.85
CA LYS A 64 -11.80 34.71 7.98
C LYS A 64 -10.42 35.23 7.50
N SER A 65 -9.71 34.48 6.68
CA SER A 65 -8.54 34.95 5.90
C SER A 65 -7.83 33.75 5.28
N ARG A 66 -8.11 33.57 4.01
CA ARG A 66 -7.32 32.97 2.93
C ARG A 66 -8.28 32.17 2.10
N ALA A 67 -8.50 32.65 0.88
CA ALA A 67 -8.92 31.80 -0.22
C ALA A 67 -7.91 30.66 -0.31
N ALA A 68 -8.13 29.60 0.48
CA ALA A 68 -7.33 28.40 0.45
C ALA A 68 -7.51 27.84 -0.95
N ASN A 69 -6.41 27.84 -1.67
CA ASN A 69 -6.27 27.39 -3.04
C ASN A 69 -7.11 26.12 -3.25
N ARG A 70 -8.17 26.21 -4.04
CA ARG A 70 -9.09 25.11 -4.38
C ARG A 70 -8.37 23.91 -5.03
N LYS A 71 -7.07 24.04 -5.34
CA LYS A 71 -6.16 23.01 -5.82
C LYS A 71 -5.65 22.03 -4.74
N ASP A 72 -6.02 22.20 -3.47
CA ASP A 72 -5.70 21.24 -2.38
C ASP A 72 -6.79 20.19 -2.18
N ALA A 73 -7.53 19.87 -3.26
CA ALA A 73 -8.52 18.80 -3.24
C ALA A 73 -7.78 17.46 -3.13
N GLY A 74 -7.78 16.86 -1.94
CA GLY A 74 -7.21 15.53 -1.73
C GLY A 74 -7.83 14.47 -2.67
N ILE A 75 -7.04 13.45 -2.96
CA ILE A 75 -7.39 12.34 -3.86
C ILE A 75 -8.34 11.41 -3.12
N TYR A 76 -9.60 11.32 -3.55
CA TYR A 76 -10.55 10.38 -2.95
C TYR A 76 -10.18 8.95 -3.35
N ILE A 77 -9.97 8.09 -2.35
CA ILE A 77 -9.59 6.68 -2.52
C ILE A 77 -10.68 5.72 -2.03
N GLY A 78 -11.85 6.25 -1.67
CA GLY A 78 -12.95 5.47 -1.10
C GLY A 78 -13.85 4.83 -2.15
N ARG A 79 -14.73 3.94 -1.66
CA ARG A 79 -15.82 3.36 -2.47
C ARG A 79 -16.80 4.43 -2.96
N GLY A 80 -17.46 4.14 -4.07
CA GLY A 80 -18.54 4.96 -4.60
C GLY A 80 -19.79 4.93 -3.71
N SER A 81 -20.64 5.93 -3.89
CA SER A 81 -21.97 6.02 -3.30
C SER A 81 -22.95 6.55 -4.35
N ARG A 82 -24.25 6.60 -4.01
CA ARG A 82 -25.27 7.21 -4.89
C ARG A 82 -25.00 8.66 -5.30
N PHE A 83 -24.10 9.35 -4.61
CA PHE A 83 -23.80 10.77 -4.83
C PHE A 83 -22.34 11.07 -5.17
N GLN A 84 -21.48 10.05 -5.26
CA GLN A 84 -20.07 10.25 -5.52
C GLN A 84 -19.49 9.03 -6.21
N GLN A 85 -18.77 9.27 -7.31
CA GLN A 85 -17.99 8.26 -7.99
C GLN A 85 -16.96 7.61 -7.04
N GLY A 86 -16.81 6.29 -7.15
CA GLY A 86 -15.79 5.53 -6.43
C GLY A 86 -14.42 5.66 -7.08
N SER A 87 -13.38 5.50 -6.28
CA SER A 87 -12.01 5.36 -6.77
C SER A 87 -11.75 3.94 -7.24
N PRO A 88 -10.89 3.73 -8.27
CA PRO A 88 -10.32 2.42 -8.58
C PRO A 88 -9.62 1.76 -7.38
N LEU A 89 -9.15 2.56 -6.42
CA LEU A 89 -8.50 2.10 -5.19
C LEU A 89 -9.47 1.86 -4.04
N GLY A 90 -10.78 1.96 -4.28
CA GLY A 90 -11.79 1.73 -3.26
C GLY A 90 -11.78 0.27 -2.79
N ASN A 91 -11.70 0.05 -1.47
CA ASN A 91 -11.69 -1.31 -0.92
C ASN A 91 -12.94 -2.12 -1.37
N PRO A 92 -12.79 -3.24 -2.10
CA PRO A 92 -13.92 -4.05 -2.57
C PRO A 92 -14.62 -4.81 -1.44
N PHE A 93 -13.92 -5.06 -0.33
CA PHE A 93 -14.44 -5.81 0.82
C PHE A 93 -15.32 -4.91 1.71
N LYS A 94 -16.54 -5.37 2.00
CA LYS A 94 -17.50 -4.63 2.82
C LYS A 94 -17.40 -5.01 4.29
N MET A 95 -16.88 -4.09 5.10
CA MET A 95 -17.00 -4.10 6.55
C MET A 95 -18.48 -4.02 6.97
N LYS A 96 -18.96 -4.97 7.79
CA LYS A 96 -20.34 -4.98 8.31
C LYS A 96 -20.38 -4.40 9.72
N VAL A 97 -19.39 -4.74 10.54
CA VAL A 97 -19.19 -4.22 11.89
C VAL A 97 -17.76 -3.74 12.07
N GLU A 98 -17.50 -2.89 13.07
CA GLU A 98 -16.16 -2.35 13.30
C GLU A 98 -15.12 -3.42 13.67
N ALA A 99 -15.54 -4.58 14.19
CA ALA A 99 -14.66 -5.71 14.46
C ALA A 99 -14.06 -6.31 13.18
N ASP A 100 -14.71 -6.17 12.02
CA ASP A 100 -14.19 -6.69 10.74
C ASP A 100 -13.10 -5.80 10.14
N ARG A 101 -12.80 -4.65 10.76
CA ARG A 101 -11.91 -3.63 10.17
C ARG A 101 -10.57 -4.20 9.79
N ASP A 102 -9.97 -4.98 10.68
CA ASP A 102 -8.63 -5.50 10.45
C ASP A 102 -8.63 -6.53 9.32
N ASP A 103 -9.53 -7.50 9.38
CA ASP A 103 -9.70 -8.50 8.32
C ASP A 103 -9.95 -7.89 6.94
N VAL A 104 -10.77 -6.83 6.88
CA VAL A 104 -11.13 -6.15 5.62
C VAL A 104 -9.95 -5.34 5.06
N VAL A 105 -9.08 -4.79 5.91
CA VAL A 105 -7.86 -4.10 5.48
C VAL A 105 -6.79 -5.11 5.08
N ASP A 106 -6.68 -6.25 5.75
CA ASP A 106 -5.74 -7.32 5.38
C ASP A 106 -6.09 -7.94 4.03
N LYS A 107 -7.38 -8.25 3.82
CA LYS A 107 -7.87 -8.71 2.50
C LYS A 107 -7.61 -7.68 1.41
N TYR A 108 -7.75 -6.39 1.73
CA TYR A 108 -7.44 -5.32 0.79
C TYR A 108 -5.97 -5.30 0.41
N GLN A 109 -5.05 -5.53 1.35
CA GLN A 109 -3.62 -5.59 1.06
C GLN A 109 -3.30 -6.72 0.08
N CYS A 110 -3.86 -7.91 0.27
CA CYS A 110 -3.70 -9.02 -0.67
C CYS A 110 -4.29 -8.68 -2.04
N TRP A 111 -5.50 -8.12 -2.08
CA TRP A 111 -6.15 -7.72 -3.34
C TRP A 111 -5.35 -6.66 -4.09
N LEU A 112 -4.87 -5.60 -3.42
CA LEU A 112 -4.09 -4.56 -4.09
C LEU A 112 -2.77 -5.12 -4.62
N ALA A 113 -2.12 -6.04 -3.89
CA ALA A 113 -0.92 -6.69 -4.38
C ALA A 113 -1.17 -7.49 -5.68
N GLU A 114 -2.31 -8.17 -5.79
CA GLU A 114 -2.73 -8.88 -7.00
C GLU A 114 -3.07 -7.91 -8.15
N GLU A 115 -3.80 -6.83 -7.88
CA GLU A 115 -4.12 -5.80 -8.88
C GLU A 115 -2.88 -5.10 -9.45
N MET A 116 -1.79 -5.02 -8.67
CA MET A 116 -0.52 -4.46 -9.16
C MET A 116 0.17 -5.34 -10.21
N LEU A 117 -0.25 -6.60 -10.36
CA LEU A 117 0.25 -7.52 -11.40
C LEU A 117 -0.44 -7.31 -12.75
N ASP A 118 -1.64 -6.71 -12.77
CA ASP A 118 -2.36 -6.38 -14.00
C ASP A 118 -1.83 -5.06 -14.59
N GLU A 119 -1.07 -5.15 -15.68
CA GLU A 119 -0.40 -3.98 -16.27
C GLU A 119 -1.38 -2.91 -16.75
N ASP A 120 -2.55 -3.33 -17.25
CA ASP A 120 -3.63 -2.48 -17.74
C ASP A 120 -4.69 -2.20 -16.66
N GLY A 121 -4.48 -2.71 -15.44
CA GLY A 121 -5.39 -2.60 -14.32
C GLY A 121 -5.62 -1.15 -13.90
N ALA A 122 -6.90 -0.79 -13.66
CA ALA A 122 -7.28 0.55 -13.25
C ALA A 122 -6.70 0.93 -11.87
N ALA A 123 -6.56 -0.03 -10.95
CA ALA A 123 -5.93 0.18 -9.66
C ALA A 123 -4.43 0.48 -9.81
N ARG A 124 -3.69 -0.34 -10.56
CA ARG A 124 -2.28 -0.12 -10.87
C ARG A 124 -2.04 1.24 -11.52
N SER A 125 -2.83 1.56 -12.54
CA SER A 125 -2.76 2.85 -13.24
C SER A 125 -2.94 4.03 -12.29
N GLU A 126 -3.88 3.94 -11.35
CA GLU A 126 -4.11 4.99 -10.36
C GLU A 126 -2.99 5.08 -9.31
N ILE A 127 -2.40 3.95 -8.89
CA ILE A 127 -1.21 3.95 -8.01
C ILE A 127 -0.03 4.65 -8.70
N LEU A 128 0.26 4.31 -9.96
CA LEU A 128 1.34 4.92 -10.73
C LEU A 128 1.11 6.43 -10.93
N ARG A 129 -0.13 6.84 -11.19
CA ARG A 129 -0.51 8.25 -11.28
C ARG A 129 -0.27 8.99 -9.96
N ILE A 130 -0.57 8.37 -8.82
CA ILE A 130 -0.32 8.96 -7.50
C ILE A 130 1.18 9.05 -7.23
N ALA A 131 1.97 8.02 -7.57
CA ALA A 131 3.42 8.03 -7.42
C ALA A 131 4.06 9.17 -8.23
N GLU A 132 3.63 9.37 -9.48
CA GLU A 132 4.09 10.49 -10.29
C GLU A 132 3.77 11.86 -9.66
N LEU A 133 2.56 12.01 -9.10
CA LEU A 133 2.20 13.22 -8.36
C LEU A 133 3.08 13.42 -7.12
N VAL A 134 3.43 12.35 -6.42
CA VAL A 134 4.30 12.41 -5.25
C VAL A 134 5.70 12.89 -5.63
N MET A 135 6.26 12.40 -6.73
CA MET A 135 7.59 12.78 -7.20
C MET A 135 7.64 14.23 -7.73
N THR A 136 6.55 14.70 -8.34
CA THR A 136 6.51 16.02 -9.01
C THR A 136 5.95 17.15 -8.14
N SER A 137 5.17 16.83 -7.10
CA SER A 137 4.52 17.83 -6.25
C SER A 137 5.49 18.44 -5.24
N GLN A 138 5.33 19.74 -4.99
CA GLN A 138 6.00 20.44 -3.88
C GLN A 138 5.14 20.48 -2.61
N ARG A 139 3.96 19.83 -2.63
CA ARG A 139 2.95 19.88 -1.58
C ARG A 139 2.51 18.47 -1.18
N PRO A 140 2.13 18.25 0.09
CA PRO A 140 1.67 16.94 0.55
C PRO A 140 0.53 16.38 -0.29
N ILE A 141 0.58 15.09 -0.60
CA ILE A 141 -0.48 14.37 -1.29
C ILE A 141 -1.45 13.81 -0.26
N HIS A 142 -2.69 14.30 -0.30
CA HIS A 142 -3.72 13.86 0.64
C HIS A 142 -4.57 12.73 0.06
N LEU A 143 -4.49 11.53 0.63
CA LEU A 143 -5.39 10.42 0.32
C LEU A 143 -6.62 10.52 1.21
N VAL A 144 -7.79 10.67 0.62
CA VAL A 144 -9.04 10.97 1.33
C VAL A 144 -9.91 9.72 1.39
N CYS A 145 -10.13 9.21 2.60
CA CYS A 145 -11.03 8.10 2.88
C CYS A 145 -11.97 8.42 4.04
N TRP A 146 -13.14 7.80 4.08
CA TRP A 146 -14.07 7.98 5.21
C TRP A 146 -13.65 7.18 6.46
N CYS A 147 -12.87 6.11 6.28
CA CYS A 147 -12.42 5.22 7.35
C CYS A 147 -11.37 5.84 8.29
N ALA A 148 -10.53 6.74 7.75
CA ALA A 148 -9.50 7.43 8.53
C ALA A 148 -10.13 8.24 9.68
N PRO A 149 -9.49 8.39 10.86
CA PRO A 149 -8.10 8.06 11.16
C PRO A 149 -7.89 6.64 11.73
N LYS A 150 -8.96 5.83 11.87
CA LYS A 150 -8.78 4.42 12.21
C LYS A 150 -8.05 3.70 11.07
N ARG A 151 -7.50 2.52 11.36
CA ARG A 151 -6.84 1.65 10.37
C ARG A 151 -7.63 1.66 9.06
N CYS A 152 -6.94 2.06 7.99
CA CYS A 152 -7.56 2.39 6.71
C CYS A 152 -6.79 1.72 5.58
N HIS A 153 -7.50 1.34 4.52
CA HIS A 153 -6.88 0.86 3.29
C HIS A 153 -5.97 1.93 2.63
N GLY A 154 -6.17 3.21 2.96
CA GLY A 154 -5.29 4.29 2.54
C GLY A 154 -3.86 4.15 3.05
N ASP A 155 -3.65 3.51 4.19
CA ASP A 155 -2.31 3.25 4.72
C ASP A 155 -1.56 2.22 3.86
N ILE A 156 -2.29 1.25 3.31
CA ILE A 156 -1.75 0.27 2.35
C ILE A 156 -1.42 0.96 1.02
N ILE A 157 -2.33 1.77 0.47
CA ILE A 157 -2.07 2.55 -0.76
C ILE A 157 -0.80 3.39 -0.61
N LYS A 158 -0.66 4.08 0.53
CA LYS A 158 0.51 4.89 0.86
C LYS A 158 1.80 4.06 0.75
N GLN A 159 1.84 2.87 1.35
CA GLN A 159 3.03 1.99 1.32
C GLN A 159 3.42 1.58 -0.10
N PHE A 160 2.44 1.21 -0.94
CA PHE A 160 2.71 0.86 -2.35
C PHE A 160 3.27 2.03 -3.14
N VAL A 161 2.71 3.23 -2.93
CA VAL A 161 3.20 4.45 -3.61
C VAL A 161 4.62 4.78 -3.15
N GLU A 162 4.90 4.77 -1.84
CA GLU A 162 6.22 5.05 -1.29
C GLU A 162 7.27 4.08 -1.85
N LYS A 163 6.95 2.79 -1.93
CA LYS A 163 7.85 1.78 -2.51
C LYS A 163 8.19 2.06 -3.98
N ILE A 164 7.20 2.41 -4.80
CA ILE A 164 7.41 2.73 -6.23
C ILE A 164 8.27 3.98 -6.38
N VAL A 165 8.05 4.98 -5.54
CA VAL A 165 8.84 6.22 -5.54
C VAL A 165 10.29 5.92 -5.18
N GLU A 166 10.53 5.16 -4.12
CA GLU A 166 11.86 4.72 -3.69
C GLU A 166 12.57 3.91 -4.79
N GLU A 167 11.90 2.95 -5.43
CA GLU A 167 12.45 2.17 -6.55
C GLU A 167 12.84 3.06 -7.74
N LYS A 168 12.05 4.10 -8.03
CA LYS A 168 12.33 5.04 -9.12
C LYS A 168 13.47 6.00 -8.79
N GLU A 169 13.54 6.50 -7.56
CA GLU A 169 14.63 7.34 -7.08
C GLU A 169 15.96 6.56 -7.17
N ASN A 170 15.98 5.32 -6.68
CA ASN A 170 17.17 4.46 -6.73
C ASN A 170 17.64 4.11 -8.16
N ASN A 171 16.72 4.04 -9.14
CA ASN A 171 17.06 3.75 -10.54
C ASN A 171 17.54 5.00 -11.31
N ALA A 172 17.08 6.20 -10.91
CA ALA A 172 17.50 7.45 -11.54
C ALA A 172 19.00 7.73 -11.34
N ASP A 173 19.56 7.33 -10.19
CA ASP A 173 20.96 7.59 -9.83
C ASP A 173 21.99 6.74 -10.62
N VAL A 174 21.56 5.67 -11.30
CA VAL A 174 22.48 4.76 -12.03
C VAL A 174 22.79 5.23 -13.45
N ASN A 175 21.94 6.05 -14.06
CA ASN A 175 22.01 6.37 -15.49
C ASN A 175 22.80 7.66 -15.85
N ASP A 176 23.40 8.35 -14.88
CA ASP A 176 24.13 9.62 -15.10
C ASP A 176 25.62 9.44 -15.46
N GLY A 177 26.01 8.26 -15.97
CA GLY A 177 27.40 7.80 -16.02
C GLY A 177 28.00 7.38 -17.37
N HIS A 178 27.39 7.69 -18.52
CA HIS A 178 27.96 7.29 -19.82
C HIS A 178 27.93 8.41 -20.87
N ASP A 179 28.82 9.39 -20.68
CA ASP A 179 29.36 10.22 -21.77
C ASP A 179 30.87 10.34 -21.57
N LYS A 180 31.62 9.48 -22.28
CA LYS A 180 33.05 9.65 -22.63
C LYS A 180 33.33 9.06 -23.99
#